data_AF-A0A3D5DHP0-F1
#
_entry.id   AF-A0A3D5DHP0-F1
#
_cell.length_a   1.000
_cell.length_b   1.000
_cell.length_c   1.000
_cell.angle_alpha   90.00
_cell.angle_beta   90.00
_cell.angle_gamma   90.00
#
_symmetry.space_group_name_H-M   'P 1'
#
loop_
_entity.id
_entity.type
_entity.pdbx_description
1 polymer ?
#
loop_
_entity_poly.entity_id
_entity_poly.type
_entity_poly.pdbx_seq_one_letter_code
_entity_poly.pdbx_strand_id
1 'polypeptide(L)'
;KEVQRASYNRDYYCSSMRKMGHLRCAIFGTCLLLLIACSGNESEFQVVDSPDAKFTLIVTVTEPVMPHALHKVTLYIEARDSDIRQKLLESPLANDGVPFTAKNIGVRWTSRTTALVCLRPTDLADHGIRVDVLGVPSAELRPGC
;
A
#
# COMPACT_ATOMS: atom_id res chain seq x y z
N LYS A 1 -7.15 49.74 6.91
CA LYS A 1 -7.10 48.58 5.97
C LYS A 1 -7.16 47.33 6.83
N GLU A 2 -8.35 46.84 7.07
CA GLU A 2 -8.66 45.81 8.05
C GLU A 2 -9.46 44.76 7.29
N VAL A 3 -8.86 43.60 7.04
CA VAL A 3 -9.44 42.53 6.23
C VAL A 3 -10.13 41.57 7.18
N GLN A 4 -11.46 41.62 7.17
CA GLN A 4 -12.34 40.74 7.93
C GLN A 4 -12.26 39.30 7.41
N ARG A 5 -12.14 38.35 8.34
CA ARG A 5 -12.53 36.95 8.17
C ARG A 5 -14.04 36.87 7.95
N ALA A 6 -14.49 36.07 7.00
CA ALA A 6 -15.85 35.53 7.01
C ALA A 6 -15.85 34.11 6.41
N SER A 7 -16.30 33.17 7.23
CA SER A 7 -16.58 31.77 6.94
C SER A 7 -17.34 31.59 5.62
N TYR A 8 -16.84 30.72 4.75
CA TYR A 8 -17.57 30.28 3.57
C TYR A 8 -18.54 29.16 3.97
N ASN A 9 -19.81 29.55 4.10
CA ASN A 9 -20.92 28.73 4.55
C ASN A 9 -21.30 27.73 3.44
N ARG A 10 -21.30 26.43 3.78
CA ARG A 10 -22.15 25.42 3.12
C ARG A 10 -23.58 25.93 3.23
N ASP A 11 -24.35 25.90 2.13
CA ASP A 11 -25.82 25.85 2.10
C ASP A 11 -26.38 26.55 0.85
N TYR A 12 -25.96 26.18 -0.35
CA TYR A 12 -26.71 26.55 -1.56
C TYR A 12 -26.46 25.54 -2.68
N TYR A 13 -27.12 24.39 -2.62
CA TYR A 13 -27.57 23.66 -3.82
C TYR A 13 -28.70 22.70 -3.45
N CYS A 14 -29.78 23.25 -2.90
CA CYS A 14 -31.03 22.50 -2.69
C CYS A 14 -32.23 23.43 -2.94
N SER A 15 -32.35 23.97 -4.15
CA SER A 15 -33.60 24.57 -4.62
C SER A 15 -33.60 24.72 -6.14
N SER A 16 -33.86 23.62 -6.85
CA SER A 16 -34.57 23.65 -8.14
C SER A 16 -34.74 22.22 -8.66
N MET A 17 -35.77 21.52 -8.19
CA MET A 17 -36.51 20.49 -8.96
C MET A 17 -37.80 20.19 -8.21
N ARG A 18 -38.70 21.19 -8.23
CA ARG A 18 -40.08 21.06 -7.78
C ARG A 18 -40.97 21.08 -9.03
N LYS A 19 -41.20 19.91 -9.65
CA LYS A 19 -42.40 19.60 -10.45
C LYS A 19 -42.27 18.23 -11.13
N MET A 20 -43.40 17.53 -11.15
CA MET A 20 -43.71 16.28 -11.85
C MET A 20 -43.38 14.98 -11.12
N GLY A 21 -44.45 14.20 -10.90
CA GLY A 21 -44.36 12.75 -10.86
C GLY A 21 -44.30 12.13 -9.47
N HIS A 22 -45.45 12.01 -8.81
CA HIS A 22 -45.69 10.88 -7.91
C HIS A 22 -45.48 9.57 -8.68
N LEU A 23 -44.99 8.54 -7.98
CA LEU A 23 -44.63 7.19 -8.43
C LEU A 23 -43.26 7.09 -9.11
N ARG A 24 -42.37 6.29 -8.50
CA ARG A 24 -41.04 5.83 -8.96
C ARG A 24 -39.83 6.66 -8.53
N CYS A 25 -39.65 6.88 -7.22
CA CYS A 25 -38.37 7.38 -6.68
C CYS A 25 -37.84 6.55 -5.48
N ALA A 26 -38.44 5.39 -5.20
CA ALA A 26 -38.09 4.56 -4.04
C ALA A 26 -37.24 3.31 -4.38
N ILE A 27 -36.77 3.15 -5.63
CA ILE A 27 -36.04 1.94 -6.06
C ILE A 27 -34.57 2.25 -6.45
N PHE A 28 -34.20 3.52 -6.61
CA PHE A 28 -32.85 3.90 -7.04
C PHE A 28 -31.88 4.24 -5.89
N GLY A 29 -32.31 4.17 -4.63
CA GLY A 29 -31.49 4.55 -3.46
C GLY A 29 -30.70 3.42 -2.79
N THR A 30 -30.99 2.15 -3.09
CA THR A 30 -30.45 1.00 -2.35
C THR A 30 -29.37 0.20 -3.08
N CYS A 31 -29.03 0.53 -4.32
CA CYS A 31 -28.01 -0.21 -5.09
C CYS A 31 -26.58 0.36 -4.95
N LEU A 32 -26.41 1.60 -4.46
CA LEU A 32 -25.12 2.29 -4.44
C LEU A 32 -24.26 2.00 -3.18
N LEU A 33 -24.71 1.13 -2.28
CA LEU A 33 -24.01 0.79 -1.02
C LEU A 33 -23.29 -0.56 -1.04
N LEU A 34 -23.34 -1.32 -2.15
CA LEU A 34 -22.75 -2.68 -2.23
C LEU A 34 -21.37 -2.77 -2.90
N LEU A 35 -20.72 -1.64 -3.21
CA LEU A 35 -19.40 -1.63 -3.86
C LEU A 35 -18.22 -1.34 -2.91
N ILE A 36 -18.46 -1.28 -1.60
CA ILE A 36 -17.37 -1.01 -0.65
C ILE A 36 -16.85 -2.34 -0.10
N ALA A 37 -15.54 -2.54 -0.27
CA ALA A 37 -14.68 -3.51 0.41
C ALA A 37 -14.63 -4.93 -0.16
N CYS A 38 -13.99 -5.08 -1.32
CA CYS A 38 -13.11 -6.22 -1.57
C CYS A 38 -11.70 -5.68 -1.91
N SER A 39 -11.14 -4.90 -0.98
CA SER A 39 -9.73 -4.53 -1.00
C SER A 39 -9.06 -5.48 -0.01
N GLY A 40 -8.12 -6.31 -0.47
CA GLY A 40 -7.27 -7.09 0.43
C GLY A 40 -6.65 -6.17 1.49
N ASN A 41 -6.54 -6.64 2.72
CA ASN A 41 -6.01 -5.84 3.81
C ASN A 41 -4.49 -5.72 3.61
N GLU A 42 -4.03 -4.59 3.09
CA GLU A 42 -2.60 -4.29 3.00
C GLU A 42 -2.13 -3.75 4.35
N SER A 43 -1.12 -4.38 4.92
CA SER A 43 -0.56 -4.02 6.21
C SER A 43 0.92 -3.71 6.08
N GLU A 44 1.38 -2.66 6.77
CA GLU A 44 2.80 -2.37 6.89
C GLU A 44 3.46 -3.44 7.75
N PHE A 45 4.47 -4.06 7.16
CA PHE A 45 5.12 -5.20 7.77
C PHE A 45 6.48 -4.81 8.37
N GLN A 46 7.29 -4.09 7.61
CA GLN A 46 8.58 -3.61 8.07
C GLN A 46 8.95 -2.28 7.41
N VAL A 47 9.49 -1.36 8.21
CA VAL A 47 10.00 -0.06 7.78
C VAL A 47 11.45 0.05 8.22
N VAL A 48 12.36 0.30 7.28
CA VAL A 48 13.80 0.37 7.56
C VAL A 48 14.43 1.56 6.84
N ASP A 49 15.06 2.44 7.62
CA ASP A 49 15.82 3.56 7.08
C ASP A 49 17.16 3.10 6.49
N SER A 50 17.52 3.75 5.38
CA SER A 50 18.86 3.67 4.80
C SER A 50 19.94 4.09 5.80
N PRO A 51 21.16 3.54 5.69
CA PRO A 51 22.25 3.87 6.63
C PRO A 51 22.64 5.36 6.66
N ASP A 52 22.33 6.11 5.59
CA ASP A 52 22.56 7.56 5.51
C ASP A 52 21.29 8.39 5.75
N ALA A 53 20.19 7.76 6.16
CA ALA A 53 18.90 8.36 6.47
C ALA A 53 18.34 9.25 5.35
N LYS A 54 18.55 8.87 4.08
CA LYS A 54 17.98 9.57 2.91
C LYS A 54 16.73 8.90 2.36
N PHE A 55 16.65 7.58 2.50
CA PHE A 55 15.54 6.77 2.05
C PHE A 55 15.00 5.92 3.18
N THR A 56 13.70 5.64 3.12
CA THR A 56 12.99 4.70 3.98
C THR A 56 12.40 3.62 3.09
N LEU A 57 12.76 2.37 3.34
CA LEU A 57 12.22 1.21 2.64
C LEU A 57 11.04 0.67 3.45
N ILE A 58 9.88 0.59 2.82
CA ILE A 58 8.67 0.03 3.42
C ILE A 58 8.28 -1.25 2.69
N VAL A 59 8.09 -2.31 3.47
CA VAL A 59 7.56 -3.58 3.01
C VAL A 59 6.16 -3.74 3.57
N THR A 60 5.20 -4.00 2.70
CA THR A 60 3.82 -4.32 3.07
C THR A 60 3.49 -5.75 2.67
N VAL A 61 2.56 -6.35 3.39
CA VAL A 61 1.98 -7.64 3.07
C VAL A 61 0.49 -7.49 2.90
N THR A 62 -0.03 -8.00 1.79
CA THR A 62 -1.47 -8.06 1.51
C THR A 62 -1.95 -9.49 1.67
N GLU A 63 -2.91 -9.67 2.57
CA GLU A 63 -3.58 -10.95 2.75
C GLU A 63 -4.64 -11.18 1.66
N PRO A 64 -4.73 -12.41 1.13
CA PRO A 64 -5.73 -12.76 0.14
C PRO A 64 -7.12 -12.91 0.77
N VAL A 65 -8.14 -12.38 0.09
CA VAL A 65 -9.55 -12.51 0.52
C VAL A 65 -10.10 -13.91 0.23
N MET A 66 -9.55 -14.59 -0.77
CA MET A 66 -10.00 -15.92 -1.19
C MET A 66 -9.14 -17.02 -0.54
N PRO A 67 -9.76 -18.13 -0.10
CA PRO A 67 -9.01 -19.30 0.35
C PRO A 67 -8.13 -19.81 -0.79
N HIS A 68 -6.88 -20.17 -0.46
CA HIS A 68 -5.83 -20.64 -1.38
C HIS A 68 -5.21 -19.61 -2.34
N ALA A 69 -5.62 -18.33 -2.32
CA ALA A 69 -4.87 -17.30 -3.03
C ALA A 69 -3.54 -17.02 -2.33
N LEU A 70 -2.55 -16.56 -3.10
CA LEU A 70 -1.22 -16.23 -2.58
C LEU A 70 -1.26 -14.89 -1.87
N HIS A 71 -0.45 -14.76 -0.82
CA HIS A 71 -0.20 -13.43 -0.24
C HIS A 71 0.60 -12.60 -1.23
N LYS A 72 0.59 -11.29 -1.04
CA LYS A 72 1.42 -10.39 -1.85
C LYS A 72 2.35 -9.63 -0.95
N VAL A 73 3.59 -9.49 -1.37
CA VAL A 73 4.55 -8.56 -0.75
C VAL A 73 4.74 -7.40 -1.71
N THR A 74 4.54 -6.18 -1.21
CA THR A 74 4.79 -4.97 -1.96
C THR A 74 5.91 -4.18 -1.31
N LEU A 75 6.86 -3.71 -2.12
CA LEU A 75 7.95 -2.87 -1.67
C LEU A 75 7.70 -1.45 -2.15
N TYR A 76 7.86 -0.54 -1.22
CA TYR A 76 7.84 0.89 -1.48
C TYR A 76 9.11 1.53 -0.97
N ILE A 77 9.53 2.59 -1.64
CA ILE A 77 10.59 3.47 -1.18
C ILE A 77 10.03 4.87 -1.01
N GLU A 78 10.49 5.55 0.02
CA GLU A 78 10.19 6.94 0.30
C GLU A 78 11.51 7.69 0.49
N ALA A 79 11.65 8.83 -0.17
CA ALA A 79 12.78 9.72 0.09
C ALA A 79 12.43 10.59 1.29
N ARG A 80 13.36 10.83 2.21
CA ARG A 80 13.08 11.49 3.50
C ARG A 80 12.48 12.89 3.38
N ASP A 81 12.80 13.60 2.29
CA ASP A 81 12.29 14.95 2.01
C ASP A 81 11.06 14.93 1.07
N SER A 82 10.44 13.76 0.88
CA SER A 82 9.32 13.57 -0.02
C SER A 82 8.25 12.71 0.64
N ASP A 83 7.03 13.23 0.75
CA ASP A 83 5.86 12.46 1.19
C ASP A 83 5.32 11.53 0.07
N ILE A 84 6.15 11.21 -0.93
CA ILE A 84 5.77 10.38 -2.08
C ILE A 84 6.32 8.97 -1.86
N ARG A 85 5.40 8.05 -1.62
CA ARG A 85 5.67 6.61 -1.60
C ARG A 85 5.71 6.06 -3.02
N GLN A 86 6.90 5.68 -3.50
CA GLN A 86 7.07 5.02 -4.80
C GLN A 86 7.00 3.51 -4.65
N LYS A 87 6.08 2.85 -5.36
CA LYS A 87 6.05 1.39 -5.47
C LYS A 87 7.20 0.90 -6.36
N LEU A 88 8.02 0.01 -5.84
CA LEU A 88 9.14 -0.58 -6.57
C LEU A 88 8.78 -1.92 -7.19
N LEU A 89 8.14 -2.79 -6.43
CA LEU A 89 7.84 -4.16 -6.85
C LEU A 89 6.67 -4.72 -6.04
N GLU A 90 5.86 -5.55 -6.69
CA GLU A 90 4.87 -6.42 -6.05
C GLU A 90 5.17 -7.85 -6.49
N SER A 91 5.24 -8.79 -5.54
CA SER A 91 5.42 -10.20 -5.82
C SER A 91 4.40 -11.04 -5.08
N PRO A 92 3.79 -12.05 -5.72
CA PRO A 92 3.06 -13.07 -4.99
C PRO A 92 4.03 -13.89 -4.12
N LEU A 93 3.54 -14.35 -2.98
CA LEU A 93 4.26 -15.19 -2.03
C LEU A 93 3.35 -16.35 -1.62
N ALA A 94 3.84 -17.57 -1.84
CA ALA A 94 3.16 -18.75 -1.33
C ALA A 94 3.14 -18.70 0.20
N ASN A 95 1.95 -18.84 0.77
CA ASN A 95 1.79 -19.08 2.19
C ASN A 95 1.63 -20.61 2.35
N ASP A 96 2.59 -21.22 3.01
CA ASP A 96 2.68 -22.65 3.34
C ASP A 96 1.85 -23.02 4.59
N GLY A 97 1.04 -22.08 5.09
CA GLY A 97 0.26 -22.19 6.32
C GLY A 97 0.90 -21.49 7.52
N VAL A 98 2.12 -20.95 7.38
CA VAL A 98 2.80 -20.19 8.43
C VAL A 98 2.45 -18.70 8.32
N PRO A 99 1.95 -18.06 9.39
CA PRO A 99 1.71 -16.62 9.39
C PRO A 99 2.98 -15.84 9.06
N PHE A 100 2.85 -14.75 8.28
CA PHE A 100 3.96 -13.83 8.08
C PHE A 100 4.30 -13.15 9.41
N THR A 101 5.54 -13.30 9.85
CA THR A 101 6.07 -12.63 11.04
C THR A 101 7.43 -12.04 10.71
N ALA A 102 7.89 -11.04 11.46
CA ALA A 102 9.20 -10.40 11.26
C ALA A 102 10.40 -11.38 11.31
N LYS A 103 10.18 -12.67 11.62
CA LYS A 103 11.17 -13.74 11.53
C LYS A 103 11.28 -14.38 10.13
N ASN A 104 10.26 -14.22 9.29
CA ASN A 104 10.11 -14.88 7.98
C ASN A 104 10.25 -13.91 6.78
N ILE A 105 10.25 -12.61 7.05
CA ILE A 105 10.63 -11.60 6.06
C ILE A 105 11.69 -10.73 6.73
N GLY A 106 12.88 -10.70 6.14
CA GLY A 106 14.02 -9.95 6.66
C GLY A 106 14.45 -8.87 5.70
N VAL A 107 14.40 -7.61 6.14
CA VAL A 107 14.93 -6.46 5.40
C VAL A 107 16.27 -6.05 5.99
N ARG A 108 17.30 -5.91 5.15
CA ARG A 108 18.60 -5.38 5.55
C ARG A 108 19.23 -4.49 4.47
N TRP A 109 19.84 -3.41 4.88
CA TRP A 109 20.74 -2.64 4.02
C TRP A 109 22.10 -3.33 3.97
N THR A 110 22.62 -3.55 2.76
CA THR A 110 23.97 -4.11 2.54
C THR A 110 24.98 -3.02 2.22
N SER A 111 24.50 -1.88 1.74
CA SER A 111 25.27 -0.65 1.50
C SER A 111 24.38 0.56 1.74
N ARG A 112 24.89 1.78 1.49
CA ARG A 112 24.08 3.01 1.54
C ARG A 112 23.04 3.09 0.42
N THR A 113 23.23 2.32 -0.66
CA THR A 113 22.39 2.40 -1.87
C THR A 113 21.72 1.07 -2.21
N THR A 114 21.96 0.02 -1.42
CA THR A 114 21.47 -1.32 -1.74
C THR A 114 20.89 -1.99 -0.50
N ALA A 115 19.65 -2.47 -0.63
CA ALA A 115 18.99 -3.29 0.36
C ALA A 115 18.65 -4.68 -0.20
N LEU A 116 18.55 -5.65 0.70
CA LEU A 116 18.06 -6.99 0.42
C LEU A 116 16.82 -7.23 1.27
N VAL A 117 15.75 -7.71 0.65
CA VAL A 117 14.56 -8.20 1.30
C VAL A 117 14.48 -9.70 1.07
N CYS A 118 14.71 -10.47 2.13
CA CYS A 118 14.68 -11.91 2.09
C CYS A 118 13.27 -12.38 2.39
N LEU A 119 12.70 -13.14 1.46
CA LEU A 119 11.37 -13.73 1.60
C LEU A 119 11.54 -15.21 1.89
N ARG A 120 11.23 -15.66 3.13
CA ARG A 120 10.74 -17.03 3.30
C ARG A 120 10.04 -17.32 4.62
N PRO A 121 8.85 -17.93 4.56
CA PRO A 121 8.38 -18.78 5.63
C PRO A 121 9.26 -20.03 5.64
N THR A 122 9.91 -20.30 6.77
CA THR A 122 10.48 -21.62 7.12
C THR A 122 11.37 -22.30 6.05
N ASP A 123 12.68 -22.06 6.19
CA ASP A 123 13.75 -23.07 6.05
C ASP A 123 14.78 -22.97 4.90
N LEU A 124 14.78 -21.91 4.09
CA LEU A 124 15.82 -21.44 3.12
C LEU A 124 15.25 -20.17 2.47
N ALA A 125 15.97 -19.26 1.81
CA ALA A 125 15.31 -18.20 1.03
C ALA A 125 15.18 -18.66 -0.43
N ASP A 126 13.96 -18.97 -0.91
CA ASP A 126 13.79 -19.28 -2.35
C ASP A 126 14.12 -18.05 -3.20
N HIS A 127 13.69 -16.89 -2.72
CA HIS A 127 13.79 -15.64 -3.45
C HIS A 127 14.12 -14.48 -2.50
N GLY A 128 15.08 -13.66 -2.92
CA GLY A 128 15.37 -12.36 -2.32
C GLY A 128 14.97 -11.26 -3.30
N ILE A 129 14.68 -10.08 -2.78
CA ILE A 129 14.48 -8.88 -3.58
C ILE A 129 15.66 -7.97 -3.32
N ARG A 130 16.41 -7.66 -4.37
CA ARG A 130 17.45 -6.65 -4.31
C ARG A 130 16.82 -5.31 -4.67
N VAL A 131 17.01 -4.34 -3.78
CA VAL A 131 16.61 -2.95 -4.00
C VAL A 131 17.86 -2.13 -4.23
N ASP A 132 17.88 -1.36 -5.32
CA ASP A 132 18.94 -0.39 -5.61
C ASP A 132 18.33 1.01 -5.70
N VAL A 133 18.89 1.94 -4.93
CA VAL A 133 18.46 3.35 -4.89
C VAL A 133 19.50 4.30 -5.50
N LEU A 134 20.54 3.78 -6.14
CA LEU A 134 21.50 4.60 -6.87
C LEU A 134 20.87 5.10 -8.18
N GLY A 135 20.53 6.39 -8.21
CA GLY A 135 19.87 7.01 -9.36
C GLY A 135 18.35 6.85 -9.27
N VAL A 136 17.74 6.12 -10.21
CA VAL A 136 16.30 5.82 -10.18
C VAL A 136 16.07 4.58 -9.33
N PRO A 137 15.31 4.66 -8.22
CA PRO A 137 15.05 3.50 -7.38
C PRO A 137 14.40 2.36 -8.15
N SER A 138 14.94 1.15 -7.95
CA SER A 138 14.47 -0.07 -8.62
C SER A 138 14.56 -1.27 -7.69
N ALA A 139 13.78 -2.31 -7.98
CA ALA A 139 13.82 -3.57 -7.27
C ALA A 139 13.73 -4.75 -8.26
N GLU A 140 14.50 -5.81 -7.97
CA GLU A 140 14.54 -7.02 -8.77
C GLU A 140 14.41 -8.27 -7.89
N LEU A 141 13.64 -9.25 -8.37
CA LEU A 141 13.60 -10.59 -7.78
C LEU A 141 14.88 -11.35 -8.15
N ARG A 142 15.51 -11.96 -7.16
CA ARG A 142 16.71 -12.78 -7.32
C ARG A 142 16.53 -14.13 -6.64
N PRO A 143 17.16 -15.20 -7.16
CA PRO A 143 17.28 -16.44 -6.41
C PRO A 143 18.17 -16.21 -5.19
N GLY A 144 17.69 -16.63 -4.02
CA GLY A 144 18.44 -16.54 -2.77
C GLY A 144 18.55 -15.13 -2.16
N CYS A 145 19.07 -15.13 -0.94
CA CYS A 145 19.33 -13.99 -0.09
C CYS A 145 20.55 -14.33 0.81
#